data_AF-A0A816XVS4-F1
#
_entry.id   AF-A0A816XVS4-F1
#
_cell.length_a   1.000
_cell.length_b   1.000
_cell.length_c   1.000
_cell.angle_alpha   90.00
_cell.angle_beta   90.00
_cell.angle_gamma   90.00
#
_symmetry.space_group_name_H-M   'P 1'
#
loop_
_entity.id
_entity.type
_entity.pdbx_description
1 polymer ?
#
loop_
_entity_poly.entity_id
_entity_poly.type
_entity_poly.pdbx_seq_one_letter_code
_entity_poly.pdbx_strand_id
1 'polypeptide(L)'
;MRVTPQHTVIIKWVNNSFTDDDVREELNMKFESLFSIESMQGTMNERNRHIKVEMFNKKECNKLLNSGKVNLGGLMHSADEFLPSPRILICNRCNLPGHTKKTCSNSDVDLCRRCGKPRT
;
A
#
# COMPACT_ATOMS: atom_id res chain seq x y z
N MET A 1 -14.16 -13.10 4.34
CA MET A 1 -13.66 -11.76 4.73
C MET A 1 -13.74 -10.86 3.52
N ARG A 2 -14.62 -9.85 3.53
CA ARG A 2 -14.63 -8.82 2.50
C ARG A 2 -13.47 -7.88 2.80
N VAL A 3 -12.44 -7.89 1.95
CA VAL A 3 -11.42 -6.85 1.96
C VAL A 3 -12.13 -5.60 1.47
N THR A 4 -12.45 -4.68 2.38
CA THR A 4 -13.01 -3.38 2.02
C THR A 4 -12.03 -2.68 1.07
N PRO A 5 -12.51 -2.03 -0.01
CA PRO A 5 -11.65 -1.18 -0.82
C PRO A 5 -11.05 -0.12 0.10
N GLN A 6 -9.75 -0.21 0.38
CA GLN A 6 -9.06 0.82 1.13
C GLN A 6 -8.86 1.99 0.16
N HIS A 7 -9.67 3.04 0.30
CA HIS A 7 -9.43 4.28 -0.45
C HIS A 7 -8.19 4.94 0.14
N THR A 8 -7.04 4.54 -0.38
CA THR A 8 -5.76 4.82 0.23
C THR A 8 -4.85 5.57 -0.72
N VAL A 9 -4.28 6.64 -0.21
CA VAL A 9 -3.32 7.49 -0.91
C VAL A 9 -2.00 7.45 -0.16
N ILE A 10 -0.90 7.49 -0.91
CA ILE A 10 0.44 7.71 -0.40
C ILE A 10 0.84 9.15 -0.70
N ILE A 11 1.16 9.91 0.33
CA ILE A 11 1.82 11.21 0.18
C ILE A 11 3.32 10.97 0.29
N LYS A 12 4.06 11.30 -0.76
CA LYS A 12 5.50 11.01 -0.86
C LYS A 12 6.34 12.18 -0.35
N TRP A 13 7.52 11.82 0.16
CA TRP A 13 8.58 12.74 0.57
C TRP A 13 8.13 13.83 1.57
N VAL A 14 7.35 13.45 2.57
CA VAL A 14 6.97 14.36 3.67
C VAL A 14 8.15 14.50 4.61
N ASN A 15 8.49 15.74 4.97
CA ASN A 15 9.62 16.02 5.85
C ASN A 15 9.37 15.43 7.25
N ASN A 16 10.41 14.82 7.82
CA ASN A 16 10.36 14.23 9.15
C ASN A 16 10.02 15.23 10.26
N SER A 17 10.20 16.53 10.03
CA SER A 17 9.81 17.60 10.95
C SER A 17 8.30 17.72 11.16
N PHE A 18 7.48 17.28 10.19
CA PHE A 18 6.02 17.22 10.37
C PHE A 18 5.67 15.96 11.14
N THR A 19 4.90 16.10 12.20
CA THR A 19 4.30 14.95 12.89
C THR A 19 3.10 14.41 12.12
N ASP A 20 2.66 13.20 12.45
CA ASP A 20 1.45 12.63 11.82
C ASP A 20 0.19 13.43 12.19
N ASP A 21 0.20 14.11 13.34
CA ASP A 21 -0.88 15.01 13.77
C ASP A 21 -0.90 16.31 12.98
N ASP A 22 0.27 16.92 12.69
CA ASP A 22 0.35 18.13 11.83
C ASP A 22 -0.24 17.83 10.45
N VAL A 23 0.13 16.68 9.87
CA VAL A 23 -0.38 16.23 8.57
C VAL A 23 -1.89 15.97 8.63
N ARG A 24 -2.37 15.41 9.75
CA ARG A 24 -3.80 15.19 9.96
C ARG A 24 -4.58 16.49 10.02
N GLU A 25 -4.12 17.48 10.79
CA GLU A 25 -4.78 18.79 10.90
C GLU A 25 -4.90 19.47 9.54
N GLU A 26 -3.82 19.49 8.75
CA GLU A 26 -3.84 20.10 7.43
C GLU A 26 -4.74 19.39 6.43
N LEU A 27 -4.76 18.06 6.44
CA LEU A 27 -5.65 17.30 5.57
C LEU A 27 -7.11 17.43 6.00
N ASN A 28 -7.41 17.50 7.30
CA ASN A 28 -8.76 17.69 7.84
C ASN A 28 -9.38 19.02 7.40
N MET A 29 -8.57 20.05 7.10
CA MET A 29 -9.08 21.31 6.54
C MET A 29 -9.69 21.15 5.13
N LYS A 30 -9.35 20.08 4.41
CA LYS A 30 -9.77 19.85 3.00
C LYS A 30 -10.64 18.62 2.81
N PHE A 31 -10.51 17.64 3.70
CA PHE A 31 -11.14 16.33 3.57
C PHE A 31 -11.72 15.90 4.91
N GLU A 32 -13.05 15.74 4.96
CA GLU A 32 -13.74 15.31 6.18
C GLU A 32 -13.70 13.80 6.37
N SER A 33 -13.44 13.04 5.29
CA SER A 33 -13.51 11.57 5.32
C SER A 33 -12.21 10.87 5.72
N LEU A 34 -11.25 11.58 6.34
CA LEU A 34 -10.00 10.99 6.80
C LEU A 34 -10.27 9.94 7.87
N PHE A 35 -9.73 8.74 7.67
CA PHE A 35 -9.87 7.62 8.59
C PHE A 35 -8.58 7.36 9.37
N SER A 36 -7.48 7.20 8.65
CA SER A 36 -6.18 6.88 9.22
C SER A 36 -5.07 7.61 8.48
N ILE A 37 -4.04 7.98 9.23
CA ILE A 37 -2.82 8.63 8.72
C ILE A 37 -1.68 7.96 9.46
N GLU A 38 -0.79 7.34 8.70
CA GLU A 38 0.29 6.52 9.23
C GLU A 38 1.57 6.71 8.42
N SER A 39 2.68 6.90 9.12
CA SER A 39 4.01 6.84 8.53
C SER A 39 4.34 5.44 7.98
N MET A 40 4.73 5.34 6.71
CA MET A 40 5.05 4.06 6.08
C MET A 40 6.45 3.57 6.50
N GLN A 41 6.47 2.44 7.21
CA GLN A 41 7.71 1.74 7.57
C GLN A 41 8.54 1.38 6.33
N GLY A 42 9.86 1.54 6.41
CA GLY A 42 10.79 1.27 5.30
C GLY A 42 10.90 2.37 4.24
N THR A 43 10.13 3.46 4.35
CA THR A 43 10.25 4.65 3.47
C THR A 43 10.96 5.83 4.15
N MET A 44 11.23 5.70 5.45
CA MET A 44 11.87 6.75 6.25
C MET A 44 13.37 6.79 5.96
N ASN A 45 13.86 7.97 5.59
CA ASN A 45 15.27 8.31 5.55
C ASN A 45 15.55 9.45 6.54
N GLU A 46 16.77 10.02 6.54
CA GLU A 46 17.16 11.09 7.48
C GLU A 46 16.26 12.32 7.44
N ARG A 47 15.69 12.65 6.28
CA ARG A 47 14.95 13.90 6.05
C ARG A 47 13.47 13.71 5.83
N ASN A 48 13.07 12.60 5.21
CA ASN A 48 11.73 12.42 4.68
C ASN A 48 11.20 11.01 4.93
N ARG A 49 9.87 10.89 4.88
CA ARG A 49 9.12 9.63 4.91
C ARG A 49 7.93 9.69 3.96
N HIS A 50 7.33 8.54 3.66
CA HIS A 50 6.03 8.49 3.00
C HIS A 50 4.93 8.35 4.06
N ILE A 51 3.79 8.97 3.80
CA ILE A 51 2.62 8.90 4.67
C ILE A 51 1.50 8.21 3.92
N LYS A 52 0.93 7.18 4.53
CA LYS A 52 -0.27 6.50 4.07
C LYS A 52 -1.47 7.20 4.67
N VAL A 53 -2.43 7.55 3.83
CA VAL A 53 -3.69 8.19 4.19
C VAL A 53 -4.83 7.30 3.74
N GLU A 54 -5.69 6.88 4.65
CA GLU A 54 -6.92 6.16 4.34
C GLU A 54 -8.13 7.08 4.52
N MET A 55 -9.08 6.95 3.60
CA MET A 55 -10.29 7.76 3.57
C MET A 55 -11.52 6.86 3.49
N PHE A 56 -12.64 7.29 4.05
CA PHE A 56 -13.92 6.58 3.91
C PHE A 56 -14.65 6.96 2.61
N ASN A 57 -14.44 8.18 2.10
CA ASN A 57 -15.17 8.68 0.93
C ASN A 57 -14.33 8.54 -0.33
N LYS A 58 -14.76 7.65 -1.23
CA LYS A 58 -14.13 7.46 -2.55
C LYS A 58 -14.02 8.75 -3.37
N LYS A 59 -15.01 9.65 -3.28
CA LYS A 59 -15.01 10.89 -4.06
C LYS A 59 -13.88 11.83 -3.61
N GLU A 60 -13.64 11.92 -2.31
CA GLU A 60 -12.54 12.74 -1.76
C GLU A 60 -11.18 12.13 -2.09
N CYS A 61 -11.05 10.81 -1.94
CA CYS A 61 -9.85 10.09 -2.35
C CYS A 61 -9.52 10.32 -3.84
N ASN A 62 -10.51 10.17 -4.72
CA ASN A 62 -10.34 10.43 -6.15
C ASN A 62 -10.00 11.89 -6.44
N LYS A 63 -10.53 12.87 -5.69
CA LYS A 63 -10.13 14.27 -5.85
C LYS A 63 -8.65 14.48 -5.54
N LEU A 64 -8.17 13.88 -4.45
CA LEU A 64 -6.76 13.92 -4.06
C LEU A 64 -5.85 13.19 -5.07
N LEU A 65 -6.28 12.04 -5.58
CA LEU A 65 -5.54 11.30 -6.60
C LEU A 65 -5.51 12.05 -7.94
N ASN A 66 -6.63 12.66 -8.35
CA ASN A 66 -6.72 13.42 -9.60
C ASN A 66 -5.91 14.72 -9.56
N SER A 67 -5.73 15.33 -8.38
CA SER A 67 -4.78 16.45 -8.25
C SER A 67 -3.33 15.99 -8.35
N GLY A 68 -3.06 14.72 -7.98
CA GLY A 68 -1.72 14.11 -7.92
C GLY A 68 -0.77 14.78 -6.93
N LYS A 69 -1.24 15.81 -6.22
CA LYS A 69 -0.46 16.64 -5.32
C LYS A 69 -1.30 17.18 -4.18
N VAL A 70 -0.64 17.42 -3.05
CA VAL A 70 -1.23 18.01 -1.86
C VAL A 70 -0.27 19.01 -1.23
N ASN A 71 -0.81 20.13 -0.76
CA ASN A 71 -0.04 21.12 -0.01
C ASN A 71 -0.06 20.75 1.48
N LEU A 72 1.13 20.54 2.06
CA LEU A 72 1.39 20.40 3.48
C LEU A 72 2.42 21.46 3.91
N GLY A 73 2.09 22.32 4.85
CA GLY A 73 2.97 23.35 5.41
C GLY A 73 3.50 24.35 4.38
N GLY A 74 2.73 24.61 3.32
CA GLY A 74 3.15 25.45 2.19
C GLY A 74 3.96 24.70 1.12
N LEU A 75 4.29 23.42 1.31
CA LEU A 75 5.05 22.60 0.38
C LEU A 75 4.15 21.64 -0.40
N MET A 76 4.41 21.51 -1.70
CA MET A 76 3.66 20.61 -2.57
C MET A 76 4.28 19.21 -2.57
N HIS A 77 3.53 18.23 -2.05
CA HIS A 77 3.89 16.82 -2.04
C HIS A 77 3.15 16.07 -3.14
N SER A 78 3.76 14.99 -3.64
CA SER A 78 3.10 14.10 -4.60
C SER A 78 2.17 13.14 -3.87
N ALA A 79 1.00 12.89 -4.45
CA ALA A 79 -0.02 12.01 -3.91
C ALA A 79 -0.34 10.92 -4.95
N ASP A 80 -0.16 9.65 -4.57
CA ASP A 80 -0.33 8.51 -5.46
C ASP A 80 -1.25 7.45 -4.84
N GLU A 81 -1.88 6.62 -5.68
CA GLU A 81 -2.69 5.51 -5.19
C GLU A 81 -1.80 4.48 -4.47
N PHE A 82 -2.24 4.03 -3.29
CA PHE A 82 -1.57 2.91 -2.62
C PHE A 82 -1.99 1.61 -3.29
N LEU A 83 -1.08 1.01 -4.05
CA LEU A 83 -1.25 -0.30 -4.64
C LEU A 83 -0.59 -1.34 -3.72
N PRO A 84 -1.34 -2.15 -2.95
CA PRO A 84 -0.75 -3.21 -2.15
C PRO A 84 -0.04 -4.20 -3.08
N SER A 85 1.10 -4.73 -2.63
CA SER A 85 1.80 -5.79 -3.37
C SER A 85 0.81 -6.91 -3.70
N PRO A 86 0.70 -7.33 -4.97
CA PRO A 86 -0.24 -8.37 -5.35
C PRO A 86 0.09 -9.63 -4.57
N ARG A 87 -0.83 -10.05 -3.69
CA ARG A 87 -0.72 -11.31 -2.96
C ARG A 87 -1.12 -12.44 -3.91
N ILE A 88 -0.21 -12.82 -4.80
CA ILE A 88 -0.40 -13.99 -5.65
C ILE A 88 -0.21 -15.23 -4.77
N LEU A 89 -1.25 -16.05 -4.66
CA LEU A 89 -1.14 -17.36 -4.04
C LEU A 89 -0.30 -18.25 -4.96
N ILE A 90 0.99 -18.40 -4.66
CA ILE A 90 1.89 -19.32 -5.35
C ILE A 90 1.86 -20.66 -4.62
N CYS A 91 1.57 -21.73 -5.34
CA CYS A 91 1.58 -23.08 -4.78
C CYS A 91 3.02 -23.49 -4.42
N ASN A 92 3.27 -23.79 -3.14
CA ASN A 92 4.59 -24.19 -2.64
C ASN A 92 5.11 -25.56 -3.14
N ARG A 93 4.31 -26.29 -3.94
CA ARG A 93 4.66 -27.61 -4.51
C ARG A 93 5.11 -27.49 -5.96
N CYS A 94 4.31 -26.80 -6.79
CA CYS A 94 4.57 -26.67 -8.23
C CYS A 94 4.99 -25.25 -8.68
N ASN A 95 5.06 -24.28 -7.76
CA ASN A 95 5.34 -22.86 -8.01
C ASN A 95 4.40 -22.17 -9.03
N LEU A 96 3.25 -22.77 -9.33
CA LEU A 96 2.23 -22.15 -10.16
C LEU A 96 1.24 -21.35 -9.30
N PRO A 97 0.69 -20.23 -9.83
CA PRO A 97 -0.27 -19.42 -9.11
C PRO A 97 -1.66 -20.08 -9.02
N GLY A 98 -2.51 -19.53 -8.14
CA GLY A 98 -3.96 -19.77 -8.16
C GLY A 98 -4.46 -20.98 -7.37
N HIS A 99 -3.58 -21.71 -6.67
CA HIS A 99 -3.99 -22.86 -5.86
C HIS A 99 -3.04 -23.12 -4.68
N THR A 100 -3.51 -23.91 -3.71
CA THR A 100 -2.68 -24.34 -2.56
C THR A 100 -2.09 -25.72 -2.79
N LYS A 101 -1.11 -26.13 -1.97
CA LYS A 101 -0.55 -27.49 -2.01
C LYS A 101 -1.62 -28.59 -1.88
N LYS A 102 -2.70 -28.33 -1.11
CA LYS A 102 -3.80 -29.28 -0.91
C LYS A 102 -4.68 -29.47 -2.15
N THR A 103 -4.75 -28.47 -3.01
CA THR A 103 -5.57 -28.44 -4.23
C THR A 103 -4.69 -28.48 -5.49
N CYS A 104 -3.45 -28.96 -5.35
CA CYS A 104 -2.50 -29.07 -6.44
C CYS A 104 -2.82 -30.32 -7.26
N SER A 105 -3.27 -30.14 -8.50
CA SER A 105 -3.47 -31.21 -9.48
C SER A 105 -2.17 -31.91 -9.87
N ASN A 106 -1.01 -31.25 -9.68
CA ASN A 106 0.31 -31.85 -9.82
C ASN A 106 0.77 -32.42 -8.47
N SER A 107 0.15 -33.52 -8.01
CA SER A 107 0.54 -34.18 -6.75
C SER A 107 1.95 -34.76 -6.80
N ASP A 108 2.42 -35.09 -7.99
CA ASP A 108 3.60 -35.93 -8.23
C ASP A 108 4.89 -35.13 -8.47
N VAL A 109 4.80 -33.79 -8.45
CA VAL A 109 5.93 -32.90 -8.69
C VAL A 109 6.17 -32.06 -7.46
N ASP A 110 7.22 -32.34 -6.69
CA ASP A 110 7.71 -31.46 -5.61
C ASP A 110 8.90 -30.65 -6.15
N LEU A 111 8.71 -29.36 -6.43
CA LEU A 111 9.80 -28.52 -6.92
C LEU A 111 10.66 -27.97 -5.76
N CYS A 112 11.96 -27.91 -5.97
CA CYS A 112 12.87 -27.22 -5.07
C CYS A 112 12.58 -25.72 -5.05
N ARG A 113 12.35 -25.16 -3.86
CA ARG A 113 12.05 -23.72 -3.67
C ARG A 113 13.17 -22.77 -4.10
N ARG A 114 14.41 -23.26 -4.20
CA ARG A 114 15.57 -22.42 -4.55
C ARG A 114 15.86 -22.40 -6.05
N CYS A 115 15.61 -23.51 -6.77
CA CYS A 115 15.99 -23.64 -8.18
C CYS A 115 14.83 -24.02 -9.13
N GLY A 116 13.64 -24.28 -8.61
CA GLY A 116 12.46 -24.61 -9.42
C GLY A 116 12.49 -25.98 -10.11
N LYS A 117 13.49 -26.83 -9.83
CA LYS A 117 13.61 -28.17 -10.42
C LYS A 117 12.89 -29.24 -9.58
N PRO A 118 12.39 -30.33 -10.18
CA PRO A 118 11.84 -31.46 -9.44
C PRO A 118 12.85 -31.99 -8.42
N ARG A 119 12.38 -32.22 -7.20
CA ARG A 119 13.09 -32.99 -6.18
C ARG A 119 12.94 -34.46 -6.57
N THR A 120 13.98 -34.98 -7.22
CA THR A 120 14.21 -36.42 -7.36
C THR A 120 14.24 -37.09 -5.99
#